data_AF-A0A9W9FIZ9-F1
#
_entry.id   AF-A0A9W9FIZ9-F1
#
_cell.length_a   1.000
_cell.length_b   1.000
_cell.length_c   1.000
_cell.angle_alpha   90.00
_cell.angle_beta   90.00
_cell.angle_gamma   90.00
#
_symmetry.space_group_name_H-M   'P 1'
#
loop_
_entity.id
_entity.type
_entity.pdbx_description
1 polymer ?
#
loop_
_entity_poly.entity_id
_entity_poly.type
_entity_poly.pdbx_seq_one_letter_code
_entity_poly.pdbx_strand_id
1 'polypeptide(L)'
;MEGCITEISRTEAQFDEEESELSDEQRDSTSLCCALFRTASESLSTSQQYRRVRARNFLKDVYIRIGTEVLLLCTLTWSITKLSAFEPKEILPVLRQWWKRIPTKNGLKNAAKSFCNDNNIHELMKQTPTYIGSVCLLALFPREKANKDVGSANRKRTRLLKPAPDGTGQSPIQLARKLLKLISWLKFGLTEAEERSQSHGPVNLKIDGIPELQISLLSDQRPQSVFDLQVVQLMTFLQQYHPESASSEQLERILNLLDGYQSICPYIQLVYPWYGSLPSIEIKIDSKIGWSARVQLSHRLADELIKYIRNLTAGDVGNVGHRDSQQD
;
A
#
# COMPACT_ATOMS: atom_id res chain seq x y z
N MET A 1 -20.64 -19.63 -5.29
CA MET A 1 -19.59 -19.85 -6.32
C MET A 1 -20.13 -20.38 -7.63
N GLU A 2 -21.14 -21.27 -7.64
CA GLU A 2 -21.72 -21.84 -8.88
C GLU A 2 -22.13 -20.79 -9.92
N GLY A 3 -22.72 -19.66 -9.48
CA GLY A 3 -23.10 -18.59 -10.41
C GLY A 3 -21.95 -18.00 -11.23
N CYS A 4 -20.71 -18.01 -10.72
CA CYS A 4 -19.55 -17.55 -11.49
C CYS A 4 -19.26 -18.47 -12.67
N ILE A 5 -19.39 -19.79 -12.45
CA ILE A 5 -19.16 -20.79 -13.48
C ILE A 5 -20.26 -20.74 -14.56
N THR A 6 -21.52 -20.54 -14.15
CA THR A 6 -22.62 -20.39 -15.11
C THR A 6 -22.43 -19.19 -16.03
N GLU A 7 -21.97 -18.05 -15.49
CA GLU A 7 -21.73 -16.85 -16.29
C GLU A 7 -20.57 -17.03 -17.28
N ILE A 8 -19.43 -17.56 -16.83
CA ILE A 8 -18.26 -17.74 -17.71
C ILE A 8 -18.51 -18.81 -18.77
N SER A 9 -19.29 -19.86 -18.46
CA SER A 9 -19.75 -20.84 -19.45
C SER A 9 -20.69 -20.24 -20.49
N ARG A 10 -21.53 -19.27 -20.11
CA ARG A 10 -22.38 -18.56 -21.09
C ARG A 10 -21.53 -17.77 -22.08
N THR A 11 -20.48 -17.12 -21.61
CA THR A 11 -19.53 -16.38 -22.47
C THR A 11 -18.73 -17.31 -23.35
N GLU A 12 -18.26 -18.44 -22.82
CA GLU A 12 -17.54 -19.47 -23.58
C GLU A 12 -18.40 -20.06 -24.71
N ALA A 13 -19.70 -20.23 -24.49
CA ALA A 13 -20.64 -20.72 -25.50
C ALA A 13 -20.80 -19.79 -26.71
N GLN A 14 -20.35 -18.53 -26.63
CA GLN A 14 -20.39 -17.57 -27.75
C GLN A 14 -19.25 -17.78 -28.77
N PHE A 15 -18.26 -18.61 -28.44
CA PHE A 15 -17.17 -18.93 -29.35
C PHE A 15 -17.46 -20.23 -30.08
N ASP A 16 -17.24 -20.23 -31.39
CA ASP A 16 -17.36 -21.41 -32.26
C ASP A 16 -15.96 -22.04 -32.53
N GLU A 17 -15.95 -23.17 -33.24
CA GLU A 17 -14.70 -23.88 -33.57
C GLU A 17 -13.88 -23.19 -34.68
N GLU A 18 -14.51 -22.63 -35.71
CA GLU A 18 -13.77 -22.34 -36.95
C GLU A 18 -13.01 -21.00 -36.97
N GLU A 19 -13.55 -19.92 -36.41
CA GLU A 19 -12.82 -18.72 -35.99
C GLU A 19 -13.85 -17.67 -35.53
N SER A 20 -13.61 -17.05 -34.38
CA SER A 20 -14.41 -15.89 -33.97
C SER A 20 -13.46 -14.74 -33.65
N GLU A 21 -13.47 -13.74 -34.52
CA GLU A 21 -13.03 -12.43 -34.11
C GLU A 21 -13.94 -11.91 -33.00
N LEU A 22 -13.38 -11.20 -32.03
CA LEU A 22 -14.18 -10.52 -31.02
C LEU A 22 -15.07 -9.48 -31.68
N SER A 23 -16.35 -9.44 -31.31
CA SER A 23 -17.26 -8.37 -31.72
C SER A 23 -16.78 -7.02 -31.20
N ASP A 24 -17.24 -5.91 -31.79
CA ASP A 24 -16.84 -4.57 -31.35
C ASP A 24 -17.17 -4.33 -29.86
N GLU A 25 -18.34 -4.77 -29.40
CA GLU A 25 -18.73 -4.70 -27.99
C GLU A 25 -17.78 -5.49 -27.07
N GLN A 26 -17.34 -6.67 -27.51
CA GLN A 26 -16.37 -7.48 -26.79
C GLN A 26 -14.98 -6.82 -26.78
N ARG A 27 -14.57 -6.19 -27.89
CA ARG A 27 -13.31 -5.42 -27.96
C ARG A 27 -13.33 -4.22 -27.02
N ASP A 28 -14.44 -3.50 -26.93
CA ASP A 28 -14.59 -2.37 -26.01
C ASP A 28 -14.54 -2.80 -24.55
N SER A 29 -15.26 -3.88 -24.21
CA SER A 29 -15.26 -4.47 -22.87
C SER A 29 -13.85 -4.93 -22.45
N THR A 30 -13.14 -5.61 -23.35
CA THR A 30 -11.78 -6.10 -23.09
C THR A 30 -10.75 -4.97 -23.04
N SER A 31 -10.92 -3.91 -23.85
CA SER A 31 -10.09 -2.69 -23.81
C SER A 31 -10.11 -2.04 -22.44
N LEU A 32 -11.28 -1.96 -21.80
CA LEU A 32 -11.41 -1.43 -20.43
C LEU A 32 -10.61 -2.25 -19.41
N CYS A 33 -10.60 -3.59 -19.54
CA CYS A 33 -9.77 -4.46 -18.71
C CYS A 33 -8.28 -4.33 -19.04
N CYS A 34 -7.91 -4.20 -20.31
CA CYS A 34 -6.53 -3.97 -20.74
C CYS A 34 -5.94 -2.68 -20.15
N ALA A 35 -6.77 -1.64 -20.02
CA ALA A 35 -6.37 -0.40 -19.38
C ALA A 35 -5.86 -0.62 -17.94
N LEU A 36 -6.33 -1.66 -17.22
CA LEU A 36 -5.83 -2.01 -15.88
C LEU A 36 -4.33 -2.34 -15.87
N PHE A 37 -3.82 -2.93 -16.95
CA PHE A 37 -2.41 -3.31 -17.05
C PHE A 37 -1.52 -2.15 -17.49
N ARG A 38 -2.07 -1.15 -18.18
CA ARG A 38 -1.33 -0.01 -18.74
C ARG A 38 -1.24 1.20 -17.81
N THR A 39 -2.26 1.47 -16.99
CA THR A 39 -2.34 2.76 -16.28
C THR A 39 -1.36 2.83 -15.09
N ALA A 40 -0.38 3.71 -15.20
CA ALA A 40 0.34 4.27 -14.05
C ALA A 40 -0.55 5.36 -13.42
N SER A 41 -1.28 5.00 -12.37
CA SER A 41 -1.90 5.90 -11.38
C SER A 41 -2.37 7.26 -11.90
N GLU A 42 -3.36 7.29 -12.79
CA GLU A 42 -4.13 8.51 -13.01
C GLU A 42 -4.90 8.89 -11.72
N SER A 43 -5.44 10.12 -11.68
CA SER A 43 -6.10 10.81 -10.54
C SER A 43 -7.41 10.15 -10.05
N LEU A 44 -7.40 8.83 -9.91
CA LEU A 44 -8.47 8.04 -9.35
C LEU A 44 -8.52 8.17 -7.83
N SER A 45 -9.72 8.02 -7.29
CA SER A 45 -9.89 7.89 -5.83
C SER A 45 -9.16 6.64 -5.30
N THR A 46 -8.74 6.68 -4.03
CA THR A 46 -8.07 5.56 -3.36
C THR A 46 -8.88 4.26 -3.46
N SER A 47 -10.21 4.32 -3.34
CA SER A 47 -11.09 3.15 -3.47
C SER A 47 -11.12 2.56 -4.88
N GLN A 48 -11.03 3.40 -5.92
CA GLN A 48 -10.98 2.95 -7.31
C GLN A 48 -9.61 2.35 -7.63
N GLN A 49 -8.53 2.99 -7.16
CA GLN A 49 -7.18 2.44 -7.29
C GLN A 49 -7.09 1.05 -6.65
N TYR A 50 -7.61 0.89 -5.43
CA TYR A 50 -7.64 -0.39 -4.74
C TYR A 50 -8.38 -1.48 -5.53
N ARG A 51 -9.59 -1.17 -6.02
CA ARG A 51 -10.38 -2.10 -6.84
C ARG A 51 -9.62 -2.51 -8.12
N ARG A 52 -9.03 -1.54 -8.82
CA ARG A 52 -8.24 -1.79 -10.04
C ARG A 52 -7.02 -2.66 -9.75
N VAL A 53 -6.30 -2.41 -8.65
CA VAL A 53 -5.15 -3.21 -8.23
C VAL A 53 -5.57 -4.65 -7.92
N ARG A 54 -6.66 -4.86 -7.19
CA ARG A 54 -7.20 -6.20 -6.89
C ARG A 54 -7.62 -6.94 -8.16
N ALA A 55 -8.43 -6.31 -9.01
CA ALA A 55 -8.86 -6.91 -10.27
C ALA A 55 -7.67 -7.29 -11.16
N ARG A 56 -6.67 -6.39 -11.27
CA ARG A 56 -5.43 -6.65 -12.01
C ARG A 56 -4.66 -7.84 -11.44
N ASN A 57 -4.52 -7.94 -10.12
CA ASN A 57 -3.81 -9.06 -9.49
C ASN A 57 -4.55 -10.39 -9.69
N PHE A 58 -5.89 -10.39 -9.58
CA PHE A 58 -6.70 -11.56 -9.90
C PHE A 58 -6.50 -12.02 -11.35
N LEU A 59 -6.60 -11.10 -12.32
CA LEU A 59 -6.41 -11.43 -13.74
C LEU A 59 -4.99 -11.94 -14.05
N LYS A 60 -3.96 -11.40 -13.36
CA LYS A 60 -2.59 -11.94 -13.44
C LYS A 60 -2.52 -13.37 -12.97
N ASP A 61 -3.13 -13.67 -11.82
CA ASP A 61 -3.14 -15.03 -11.30
C ASP A 61 -3.87 -15.98 -12.26
N VAL A 62 -4.98 -15.56 -12.88
CA VAL A 62 -5.67 -16.33 -13.92
C VAL A 62 -4.75 -16.59 -15.11
N TYR A 63 -4.09 -15.55 -15.64
CA TYR A 63 -3.17 -15.67 -16.76
C TYR A 63 -2.02 -16.65 -16.48
N ILE A 64 -1.34 -16.50 -15.33
CA ILE A 64 -0.18 -17.31 -14.95
C ILE A 64 -0.58 -18.75 -14.63
N ARG A 65 -1.69 -18.95 -13.92
CA ARG A 65 -2.03 -20.24 -13.29
C ARG A 65 -3.00 -21.09 -14.10
N ILE A 66 -3.71 -20.51 -15.06
CA ILE A 66 -4.76 -21.19 -15.83
C ILE A 66 -4.52 -21.04 -17.34
N GLY A 67 -4.37 -19.81 -17.84
CA GLY A 67 -4.09 -19.56 -19.25
C GLY A 67 -4.75 -18.32 -19.84
N THR A 68 -4.46 -18.05 -21.11
CA THR A 68 -4.91 -16.85 -21.84
C THR A 68 -6.39 -16.89 -22.21
N GLU A 69 -6.92 -18.08 -22.48
CA GLU A 69 -8.31 -18.31 -22.86
C GLU A 69 -9.23 -17.94 -21.69
N VAL A 70 -8.90 -18.43 -20.49
CA VAL A 70 -9.66 -18.11 -19.28
C VAL A 70 -9.49 -16.66 -18.87
N LEU A 71 -8.31 -16.05 -19.12
CA LEU A 71 -8.12 -14.62 -18.95
C LEU A 71 -9.12 -13.83 -19.81
N LEU A 72 -9.20 -14.13 -21.12
CA LEU A 72 -10.12 -13.47 -22.04
C LEU A 72 -11.59 -13.67 -21.62
N LEU A 73 -11.97 -14.89 -21.24
CA LEU A 73 -13.34 -15.14 -20.76
C LEU A 73 -13.65 -14.33 -19.50
N CYS A 74 -12.71 -14.21 -18.56
CA CYS A 74 -12.90 -13.40 -17.35
C CYS A 74 -13.08 -11.91 -17.65
N THR A 75 -12.31 -11.36 -18.60
CA THR A 75 -12.41 -9.94 -18.98
C THR A 75 -13.70 -9.63 -19.74
N LEU A 76 -14.23 -10.59 -20.49
CA LEU A 76 -15.53 -10.47 -21.17
C LEU A 76 -16.72 -10.63 -20.22
N THR A 77 -16.62 -11.55 -19.25
CA THR A 77 -17.75 -11.93 -18.40
C THR A 77 -17.99 -10.93 -17.26
N TRP A 78 -16.93 -10.35 -16.69
CA TRP A 78 -17.02 -9.65 -15.42
C TRP A 78 -16.50 -8.22 -15.46
N SER A 79 -17.23 -7.32 -14.81
CA SER A 79 -16.78 -5.95 -14.59
C SER A 79 -15.59 -5.88 -13.62
N ILE A 80 -14.81 -4.80 -13.69
CA ILE A 80 -13.67 -4.54 -12.80
C ILE A 80 -14.09 -4.63 -11.33
N THR A 81 -15.27 -4.12 -10.96
CA THR A 81 -15.78 -4.19 -9.60
C THR A 81 -15.98 -5.64 -9.15
N LYS A 82 -16.57 -6.49 -9.99
CA LYS A 82 -16.79 -7.91 -9.69
C LYS A 82 -15.47 -8.68 -9.63
N LEU A 83 -14.56 -8.44 -10.58
CA LEU A 83 -13.20 -8.98 -10.56
C LEU A 83 -12.44 -8.62 -9.28
N SER A 84 -12.62 -7.40 -8.76
CA SER A 84 -11.96 -6.94 -7.53
C SER A 84 -12.51 -7.55 -6.24
N ALA A 85 -13.69 -8.16 -6.30
CA ALA A 85 -14.36 -8.78 -5.16
C ALA A 85 -13.99 -10.27 -5.01
N PHE A 86 -13.41 -10.89 -6.03
CA PHE A 86 -13.01 -12.29 -5.96
C PHE A 86 -11.78 -12.50 -5.07
N GLU A 87 -11.88 -13.49 -4.20
CA GLU A 87 -10.72 -14.00 -3.45
C GLU A 87 -10.02 -15.07 -4.29
N PRO A 88 -8.76 -14.86 -4.72
CA PRO A 88 -8.07 -15.81 -5.61
C PRO A 88 -7.97 -17.24 -5.06
N LYS A 89 -7.84 -17.40 -3.75
CA LYS A 89 -7.74 -18.71 -3.08
C LYS A 89 -9.01 -19.55 -3.24
N GLU A 90 -10.17 -18.91 -3.35
CA GLU A 90 -11.46 -19.58 -3.48
C GLU A 90 -11.81 -19.82 -4.95
N ILE A 91 -11.62 -18.82 -5.81
CA ILE A 91 -12.11 -18.85 -7.19
C ILE A 91 -11.15 -19.58 -8.15
N LEU A 92 -9.83 -19.45 -7.98
CA LEU A 92 -8.88 -20.06 -8.93
C LEU A 92 -8.94 -21.59 -8.99
N PRO A 93 -9.07 -22.33 -7.85
CA PRO A 93 -9.23 -23.78 -7.90
C PRO A 93 -10.48 -24.21 -8.68
N VAL A 94 -11.59 -23.47 -8.50
CA VAL A 94 -12.87 -23.74 -9.16
C VAL A 94 -12.76 -23.46 -10.66
N LEU A 95 -12.21 -22.32 -11.06
CA LEU A 95 -11.96 -21.98 -12.47
C LEU A 95 -11.04 -22.99 -13.15
N ARG A 96 -9.97 -23.42 -12.46
CA ARG A 96 -9.05 -24.43 -12.99
C ARG A 96 -9.73 -25.78 -13.19
N GLN A 97 -10.54 -26.21 -12.22
CA GLN A 97 -11.26 -27.49 -12.32
C GLN A 97 -12.30 -27.46 -13.43
N TRP A 98 -13.03 -26.34 -13.56
CA TRP A 98 -13.98 -26.11 -14.64
C TRP A 98 -13.30 -26.14 -16.01
N TRP A 99 -12.20 -25.38 -16.17
CA TRP A 99 -11.49 -25.29 -17.45
C TRP A 99 -10.96 -26.65 -17.94
N LYS A 100 -10.51 -27.52 -17.02
CA LYS A 100 -10.07 -28.89 -17.36
C LYS A 100 -11.18 -29.79 -17.94
N ARG A 101 -12.45 -29.45 -17.73
CA ARG A 101 -13.61 -30.25 -18.17
C ARG A 101 -14.18 -29.78 -19.50
N ILE A 102 -13.82 -28.57 -19.95
CA ILE A 102 -14.36 -27.99 -21.16
C ILE A 102 -13.45 -28.30 -22.34
N PRO A 103 -14.01 -28.80 -23.47
CA PRO A 103 -13.23 -28.97 -24.70
C PRO A 103 -12.75 -27.59 -25.19
N THR A 104 -11.46 -27.49 -25.51
CA THR A 104 -10.88 -26.23 -26.02
C THR A 104 -11.35 -25.99 -27.45
N LYS A 105 -12.12 -24.92 -27.65
CA LYS A 105 -12.53 -24.46 -28.98
C LYS A 105 -11.43 -23.66 -29.66
N ASN A 106 -11.18 -23.92 -30.94
CA ASN A 106 -10.12 -23.22 -31.68
C ASN A 106 -10.39 -21.71 -31.83
N GLY A 107 -11.65 -21.30 -32.02
CA GLY A 107 -12.02 -19.88 -32.10
C GLY A 107 -11.66 -19.10 -30.83
N LEU A 108 -11.93 -19.65 -29.64
CA LEU A 108 -11.56 -19.02 -28.36
C LEU A 108 -10.04 -18.91 -28.20
N LYS A 109 -9.30 -19.96 -28.59
CA LYS A 109 -7.83 -19.97 -28.54
C LYS A 109 -7.22 -18.89 -29.44
N ASN A 110 -7.74 -18.77 -30.67
CA ASN A 110 -7.29 -17.77 -31.63
C ASN A 110 -7.61 -16.34 -31.14
N ALA A 111 -8.84 -16.13 -30.63
CA ALA A 111 -9.26 -14.85 -30.07
C ALA A 111 -8.40 -14.45 -28.85
N ALA A 112 -8.12 -15.37 -27.94
CA ALA A 112 -7.29 -15.12 -26.76
C ALA A 112 -5.84 -14.78 -27.14
N LYS A 113 -5.30 -15.45 -28.16
CA LYS A 113 -3.97 -15.18 -28.70
C LYS A 113 -3.90 -13.79 -29.33
N SER A 114 -4.86 -13.43 -30.20
CA SER A 114 -4.94 -12.09 -30.80
C SER A 114 -5.04 -11.03 -29.70
N PHE A 115 -5.99 -11.19 -28.78
CA PHE A 115 -6.21 -10.30 -27.65
C PHE A 115 -4.93 -10.03 -26.85
N CYS A 116 -4.16 -11.07 -26.53
CA CYS A 116 -2.92 -10.92 -25.78
C CYS A 116 -1.82 -10.21 -26.58
N ASN A 117 -1.72 -10.49 -27.88
CA ASN A 117 -0.73 -9.89 -28.78
C ASN A 117 -1.03 -8.41 -29.03
N ASP A 118 -2.27 -8.09 -29.43
CA ASP A 118 -2.72 -6.73 -29.74
C ASP A 118 -2.54 -5.78 -28.56
N ASN A 119 -2.65 -6.33 -27.34
CA ASN A 119 -2.53 -5.55 -26.12
C ASN A 119 -1.15 -5.61 -25.43
N ASN A 120 -0.19 -6.35 -25.99
CA ASN A 120 1.11 -6.63 -25.37
C ASN A 120 0.98 -7.17 -23.94
N ILE A 121 -0.05 -7.98 -23.67
CA ILE A 121 -0.33 -8.50 -22.32
C ILE A 121 0.86 -9.27 -21.79
N HIS A 122 1.50 -10.09 -22.62
CA HIS A 122 2.66 -10.88 -22.22
C HIS A 122 3.80 -10.00 -21.67
N GLU A 123 4.02 -8.83 -22.26
CA GLU A 123 5.06 -7.89 -21.84
C GLU A 123 4.63 -7.14 -20.57
N LEU A 124 3.37 -6.71 -20.50
CA LEU A 124 2.82 -6.05 -19.31
C LEU A 124 2.83 -6.97 -18.08
N MET A 125 2.59 -8.27 -18.27
CA MET A 125 2.65 -9.28 -17.21
C MET A 125 4.08 -9.48 -16.68
N LYS A 126 5.11 -9.40 -17.53
CA LYS A 126 6.52 -9.43 -17.13
C LYS A 126 6.95 -8.16 -16.39
N GLN A 127 6.51 -7.01 -16.89
CA GLN A 127 6.94 -5.70 -16.38
C GLN A 127 6.33 -5.36 -15.03
N THR A 128 5.18 -5.94 -14.70
CA THR A 128 4.68 -5.79 -13.35
C THR A 128 5.48 -6.67 -12.40
N PRO A 129 6.31 -6.11 -11.50
CA PRO A 129 6.88 -6.91 -10.43
C PRO A 129 5.73 -7.61 -9.74
N THR A 130 5.78 -8.94 -9.70
CA THR A 130 4.83 -9.75 -8.95
C THR A 130 4.78 -9.12 -7.57
N TYR A 131 3.63 -8.56 -7.22
CA TYR A 131 3.45 -7.81 -5.98
C TYR A 131 3.38 -8.82 -4.84
N ILE A 132 4.49 -9.49 -4.59
CA ILE A 132 4.76 -10.29 -3.40
C ILE A 132 5.16 -9.25 -2.36
N GLY A 133 4.18 -8.63 -1.70
CA GLY A 133 4.41 -7.70 -0.60
C GLY A 133 5.20 -6.41 -0.91
N SER A 134 5.23 -5.94 -2.15
CA SER A 134 6.10 -4.80 -2.54
C SER A 134 5.47 -3.43 -2.33
N VAL A 135 5.64 -2.85 -1.14
CA VAL A 135 5.81 -1.40 -0.89
C VAL A 135 5.06 -0.46 -1.84
N CYS A 136 3.86 -0.01 -1.47
CA CYS A 136 3.19 1.09 -2.16
C CYS A 136 3.99 2.39 -1.90
N LEU A 137 4.90 2.73 -2.82
CA LEU A 137 5.44 4.08 -2.95
C LEU A 137 4.31 4.93 -3.56
N LEU A 138 3.47 5.52 -2.70
CA LEU A 138 2.59 6.59 -3.13
C LEU A 138 3.48 7.74 -3.57
N ALA A 139 3.62 7.90 -4.89
CA ALA A 139 4.32 9.02 -5.49
C ALA A 139 3.66 10.33 -5.00
N LEU A 140 4.53 11.25 -4.59
CA LEU A 140 4.24 12.62 -4.21
C LEU A 140 3.49 13.31 -5.37
N PHE A 141 2.17 13.45 -5.26
CA PHE A 141 1.41 14.34 -6.14
C PHE A 141 0.85 15.52 -5.33
N PRO A 142 1.15 16.76 -5.73
CA PRO A 142 0.47 17.92 -5.19
C PRO A 142 -1.02 17.80 -5.49
N ARG A 143 -1.86 17.87 -4.46
CA ARG A 143 -3.30 18.03 -4.62
C ARG A 143 -3.57 19.49 -4.96
N GLU A 144 -3.58 19.80 -6.24
CA GLU A 144 -3.95 21.13 -6.73
C GLU A 144 -5.45 21.33 -6.49
N LYS A 145 -5.80 22.13 -5.48
CA LYS A 145 -7.18 22.56 -5.26
C LYS A 145 -7.51 23.58 -6.34
N ALA A 146 -8.34 23.20 -7.30
CA ALA A 146 -9.03 24.14 -8.18
C ALA A 146 -9.96 25.01 -7.32
N ASN A 147 -9.52 26.21 -6.96
CA ASN A 147 -10.38 27.25 -6.41
C ASN A 147 -11.33 27.70 -7.54
N LYS A 148 -12.59 27.26 -7.49
CA LYS A 148 -13.70 27.97 -8.12
C LYS A 148 -14.14 29.08 -7.17
N ASP A 149 -13.44 30.20 -7.19
CA ASP A 149 -13.95 31.45 -6.65
C ASP A 149 -14.74 32.16 -7.77
N VAL A 150 -16.07 32.02 -7.69
CA VAL A 150 -16.99 32.94 -8.36
C VAL A 150 -16.95 34.25 -7.58
N GLY A 151 -16.65 35.33 -8.29
CA GLY A 151 -16.11 36.55 -7.71
C GLY A 151 -17.04 37.40 -6.85
N SER A 152 -16.43 38.36 -6.18
CA SER A 152 -17.03 39.67 -5.97
C SER A 152 -15.92 40.71 -5.78
N ALA A 153 -16.05 41.80 -6.52
CA ALA A 153 -15.10 42.89 -6.60
C ALA A 153 -15.09 43.73 -5.32
N ASN A 154 -13.90 44.12 -4.84
CA ASN A 154 -13.59 45.54 -4.65
C ASN A 154 -12.12 45.84 -4.39
N ARG A 155 -11.68 46.94 -5.03
CA ARG A 155 -10.38 47.61 -4.92
C ARG A 155 -9.97 47.87 -3.46
N LYS A 156 -8.68 47.66 -3.15
CA LYS A 156 -7.84 48.71 -2.53
C LYS A 156 -6.35 48.40 -2.71
N ARG A 157 -5.65 49.46 -3.12
CA ARG A 157 -4.25 49.53 -3.53
C ARG A 157 -3.42 49.76 -2.26
N THR A 158 -2.55 48.83 -1.89
CA THR A 158 -1.56 49.03 -0.83
C THR A 158 -0.16 48.70 -1.36
N ARG A 159 0.77 49.58 -0.99
CA ARG A 159 2.12 49.71 -1.53
C ARG A 159 3.01 48.54 -1.12
N LEU A 160 3.97 48.23 -2.01
CA LEU A 160 5.15 47.41 -1.80
C LEU A 160 5.84 47.71 -0.47
N LEU A 161 6.09 46.67 0.31
CA LEU A 161 7.23 46.59 1.22
C LEU A 161 8.06 45.37 0.83
N LYS A 162 9.36 45.63 0.60
CA LYS A 162 10.43 44.67 0.37
C LYS A 162 10.59 43.77 1.60
N PRO A 163 10.67 42.43 1.49
CA PRO A 163 11.18 41.62 2.58
C PRO A 163 12.72 41.61 2.57
N ALA A 164 13.29 41.71 3.76
CA ALA A 164 14.71 41.53 4.05
C ALA A 164 15.12 40.05 3.90
N PRO A 165 16.41 39.73 3.66
CA PRO A 165 16.88 38.38 3.51
C PRO A 165 17.28 37.80 4.88
N ASP A 166 16.42 37.00 5.50
CA ASP A 166 16.80 36.20 6.67
C ASP A 166 16.97 34.71 6.31
N GLY A 167 18.19 34.24 6.53
CA GLY A 167 18.51 32.98 7.21
C GLY A 167 17.94 31.68 6.66
N THR A 168 18.75 30.96 5.87
CA THR A 168 18.89 29.48 5.85
C THR A 168 17.62 28.62 6.04
N GLY A 169 16.51 28.98 5.39
CA GLY A 169 15.37 28.07 5.25
C GLY A 169 15.63 27.07 4.12
N GLN A 170 15.94 25.81 4.43
CA GLN A 170 15.90 24.74 3.42
C GLN A 170 14.47 24.62 2.90
N SER A 171 14.28 24.73 1.58
CA SER A 171 12.94 24.64 1.00
C SER A 171 12.35 23.23 1.21
N PRO A 172 11.03 23.09 1.43
CA PRO A 172 10.36 21.79 1.56
C PRO A 172 10.67 20.82 0.41
N ILE A 173 10.98 21.36 -0.78
CA ILE A 173 11.38 20.61 -1.97
C ILE A 173 12.78 19.98 -1.82
N GLN A 174 13.74 20.70 -1.21
CA GLN A 174 15.06 20.13 -0.92
C GLN A 174 14.99 19.04 0.14
N LEU A 175 14.11 19.22 1.14
CA LEU A 175 13.83 18.23 2.18
C LEU A 175 13.26 16.93 1.60
N ALA A 176 12.26 17.05 0.70
CA ALA A 176 11.67 15.92 -0.01
C ALA A 176 12.69 15.14 -0.87
N ARG A 177 13.63 15.85 -1.52
CA ARG A 177 14.72 15.22 -2.29
C ARG A 177 15.70 14.44 -1.41
N LYS A 178 15.99 14.91 -0.19
CA LYS A 178 16.83 14.18 0.78
C LYS A 178 16.14 12.91 1.29
N LEU A 179 14.82 12.96 1.55
CA LEU A 179 14.02 11.80 1.94
C LEU A 179 13.97 10.69 0.89
N LEU A 180 13.84 11.04 -0.39
CA LEU A 180 13.82 10.04 -1.47
C LEU A 180 15.13 9.24 -1.57
N LYS A 181 16.26 9.87 -1.25
CA LYS A 181 17.58 9.18 -1.21
C LYS A 181 17.69 8.21 -0.02
N LEU A 182 17.11 8.56 1.13
CA LEU A 182 17.05 7.70 2.32
C LEU A 182 16.19 6.45 2.10
N ILE A 183 15.02 6.61 1.47
CA ILE A 183 14.09 5.50 1.17
C ILE A 183 14.72 4.48 0.21
N SER A 184 15.55 4.93 -0.73
CA SER A 184 16.29 4.05 -1.62
C SER A 184 17.34 3.19 -0.89
N TRP A 185 17.85 3.66 0.26
CA TRP A 185 18.91 3.01 1.02
C TRP A 185 18.39 1.88 1.93
N LEU A 186 17.25 2.06 2.59
CA LEU A 186 16.65 1.02 3.45
C LEU A 186 16.25 -0.26 2.72
N LYS A 187 16.13 -0.20 1.38
CA LYS A 187 15.84 -1.37 0.53
C LYS A 187 17.00 -2.37 0.43
N PHE A 188 18.23 -2.01 0.79
CA PHE A 188 19.43 -2.83 0.52
C PHE A 188 19.77 -3.87 1.62
N GLY A 189 19.01 -3.95 2.71
CA GLY A 189 19.32 -4.82 3.87
C GLY A 189 18.30 -5.92 4.21
N LEU A 190 17.36 -6.23 3.32
CA LEU A 190 16.30 -7.22 3.58
C LEU A 190 16.58 -8.52 2.82
N THR A 191 17.14 -9.52 3.51
CA THR A 191 17.16 -10.92 3.05
C THR A 191 15.99 -11.71 3.63
N GLU A 192 15.43 -12.59 2.81
CA GLU A 192 14.13 -13.24 2.97
C GLU A 192 14.05 -14.22 4.14
N ALA A 193 12.91 -14.23 4.85
CA ALA A 193 12.47 -15.32 5.69
C ALA A 193 11.05 -15.72 5.28
N GLU A 194 10.84 -17.02 5.09
CA GLU A 194 9.66 -17.66 4.51
C GLU A 194 8.53 -17.77 5.57
N GLU A 195 7.36 -17.19 5.30
CA GLU A 195 6.21 -17.22 6.22
C GLU A 195 5.01 -18.01 5.67
N ARG A 196 4.55 -18.99 6.45
CA ARG A 196 3.27 -19.68 6.30
C ARG A 196 2.22 -18.92 7.12
N SER A 197 1.11 -18.49 6.51
CA SER A 197 0.05 -17.77 7.22
C SER A 197 -1.26 -18.56 7.32
N GLN A 198 -1.77 -18.71 8.55
CA GLN A 198 -3.14 -19.11 8.90
C GLN A 198 -4.07 -17.88 8.93
N SER A 199 -5.35 -18.07 8.63
CA SER A 199 -6.37 -17.01 8.57
C SER A 199 -7.18 -16.89 9.87
N HIS A 200 -7.31 -15.67 10.41
CA HIS A 200 -8.21 -15.37 11.53
C HIS A 200 -9.33 -14.41 11.11
N GLY A 201 -10.58 -14.76 11.46
CA GLY A 201 -11.76 -13.90 11.36
C GLY A 201 -11.93 -12.98 12.58
N PRO A 202 -13.03 -12.19 12.64
CA PRO A 202 -13.27 -11.24 13.73
C PRO A 202 -13.41 -11.96 15.08
N VAL A 203 -12.78 -11.39 16.12
CA VAL A 203 -12.79 -11.94 17.48
C VAL A 203 -13.86 -11.21 18.29
N ASN A 204 -14.87 -11.95 18.72
CA ASN A 204 -15.88 -11.46 19.65
C ASN A 204 -15.48 -11.90 21.06
N LEU A 205 -15.14 -10.95 21.93
CA LEU A 205 -14.89 -11.21 23.35
C LEU A 205 -16.20 -11.02 24.12
N LYS A 206 -16.76 -12.12 24.63
CA LYS A 206 -17.85 -12.09 25.61
C LYS A 206 -17.28 -12.23 27.00
N ILE A 207 -17.44 -11.19 27.82
CA ILE A 207 -17.19 -11.22 29.26
C ILE A 207 -18.54 -10.95 29.92
N ASP A 208 -19.00 -11.86 30.77
CA ASP A 208 -20.32 -11.79 31.39
C ASP A 208 -20.50 -10.48 32.20
N GLY A 209 -21.58 -9.75 31.91
CA GLY A 209 -21.96 -8.54 32.65
C GLY A 209 -21.53 -7.20 32.05
N ILE A 210 -20.81 -7.17 30.92
CA ILE A 210 -20.47 -5.95 30.17
C ILE A 210 -21.22 -5.97 28.82
N PRO A 211 -21.83 -4.85 28.35
CA PRO A 211 -22.42 -4.81 27.01
C PRO A 211 -21.40 -5.23 25.96
N GLU A 212 -21.86 -6.01 24.97
CA GLU A 212 -21.05 -6.62 23.91
C GLU A 212 -20.14 -5.57 23.25
N LEU A 213 -18.84 -5.62 23.58
CA LEU A 213 -17.84 -4.72 23.02
C LEU A 213 -17.48 -5.22 21.62
N GLN A 214 -18.29 -4.83 20.63
CA GLN A 214 -17.96 -5.08 19.24
C GLN A 214 -16.87 -4.10 18.79
N ILE A 215 -15.62 -4.54 18.77
CA ILE A 215 -14.53 -3.79 18.13
C ILE A 215 -14.69 -3.97 16.62
N SER A 216 -15.56 -3.16 16.02
CA SER A 216 -15.61 -3.02 14.57
C SER A 216 -14.36 -2.25 14.13
N LEU A 217 -13.37 -2.98 13.61
CA LEU A 217 -12.33 -2.35 12.79
C LEU A 217 -13.04 -1.58 11.68
N LEU A 218 -12.78 -0.26 11.57
CA LEU A 218 -13.07 0.49 10.35
C LEU A 218 -12.56 -0.37 9.19
N SER A 219 -13.47 -0.83 8.34
CA SER A 219 -13.38 -2.06 7.54
C SER A 219 -12.21 -2.16 6.56
N ASP A 220 -11.39 -1.11 6.46
CA ASP A 220 -10.32 -0.98 5.49
C ASP A 220 -8.92 -0.94 6.13
N GLN A 221 -8.82 -0.78 7.46
CA GLN A 221 -7.53 -0.84 8.14
C GLN A 221 -7.34 -2.22 8.76
N ARG A 222 -6.30 -2.92 8.29
CA ARG A 222 -5.86 -4.17 8.93
C ARG A 222 -5.52 -3.88 10.39
N PRO A 223 -5.75 -4.84 11.30
CA PRO A 223 -5.36 -4.65 12.68
C PRO A 223 -3.85 -4.38 12.76
N GLN A 224 -3.52 -3.30 13.45
CA GLN A 224 -2.17 -2.79 13.59
C GLN A 224 -2.02 -2.15 14.96
N SER A 225 -0.83 -2.28 15.53
CA SER A 225 -0.44 -1.57 16.73
C SER A 225 0.23 -0.26 16.32
N VAL A 226 -0.15 0.84 16.93
CA VAL A 226 0.44 2.15 16.67
C VAL A 226 1.13 2.61 17.96
N PHE A 227 2.40 2.97 17.87
CA PHE A 227 3.18 3.49 18.98
C PHE A 227 3.59 4.92 18.63
N ASP A 228 3.19 5.88 19.46
CA ASP A 228 3.66 7.25 19.34
C ASP A 228 5.10 7.33 19.87
N LEU A 229 5.96 7.97 19.09
CA LEU A 229 7.38 8.07 19.35
C LEU A 229 7.83 9.50 19.10
N GLN A 230 8.72 10.02 19.94
CA GLN A 230 9.38 11.29 19.67
C GLN A 230 10.60 11.07 18.77
N VAL A 231 10.90 12.04 17.91
CA VAL A 231 12.09 11.98 17.04
C VAL A 231 13.38 11.76 17.85
N VAL A 232 13.49 12.39 19.02
CA VAL A 232 14.63 12.20 19.95
C VAL A 232 14.75 10.75 20.40
N GLN A 233 13.63 10.11 20.75
CA GLN A 233 13.63 8.70 21.17
C GLN A 233 14.09 7.78 20.04
N LEU A 234 13.67 8.05 18.80
CA LEU A 234 14.15 7.30 17.64
C LEU A 234 15.65 7.50 17.43
N MET A 235 16.15 8.73 17.54
CA MET A 235 17.58 9.03 17.38
C MET A 235 18.41 8.32 18.45
N THR A 236 18.00 8.39 19.72
CA THR A 236 18.67 7.68 20.83
C THR A 236 18.66 6.18 20.61
N PHE A 237 17.53 5.61 20.17
CA PHE A 237 17.46 4.20 19.83
C PHE A 237 18.44 3.83 18.71
N LEU A 238 18.47 4.59 17.60
CA LEU A 238 19.36 4.30 16.47
C LEU A 238 20.84 4.41 16.84
N GLN A 239 21.19 5.34 17.75
CA GLN A 239 22.53 5.43 18.31
C GLN A 239 22.88 4.20 19.14
N GLN A 240 21.97 3.70 19.99
CA GLN A 240 22.22 2.54 20.84
C GLN A 240 22.21 1.21 20.07
N TYR A 241 21.35 1.08 19.07
CA TYR A 241 21.07 -0.17 18.37
C TYR A 241 22.24 -0.66 17.49
N HIS A 242 23.26 0.17 17.25
CA HIS A 242 24.49 -0.10 16.46
C HIS A 242 24.45 -1.42 15.66
N PRO A 243 23.83 -1.43 14.47
CA PRO A 243 23.84 -2.63 13.64
C PRO A 243 25.29 -2.93 13.28
N GLU A 244 25.74 -4.16 13.52
CA GLU A 244 27.10 -4.64 13.19
C GLU A 244 27.49 -4.37 11.72
N SER A 245 26.50 -4.14 10.86
CA SER A 245 26.64 -3.94 9.41
C SER A 245 26.53 -2.49 8.93
N ALA A 246 26.23 -1.50 9.79
CA ALA A 246 26.02 -0.12 9.34
C ALA A 246 27.32 0.69 9.38
N SER A 247 27.63 1.44 8.30
CA SER A 247 28.77 2.36 8.35
C SER A 247 28.47 3.56 9.24
N SER A 248 29.46 3.98 10.05
CA SER A 248 29.32 5.12 10.97
C SER A 248 28.80 6.39 10.26
N GLU A 249 29.31 6.68 9.06
CA GLU A 249 28.88 7.82 8.24
C GLU A 249 27.40 7.76 7.84
N GLN A 250 26.84 6.56 7.63
CA GLN A 250 25.44 6.41 7.26
C GLN A 250 24.53 6.70 8.45
N LEU A 251 24.88 6.17 9.62
CA LEU A 251 24.16 6.46 10.86
C LEU A 251 24.17 7.98 11.13
N GLU A 252 25.31 8.63 11.00
CA GLU A 252 25.43 10.09 11.19
C GLU A 252 24.53 10.88 10.23
N ARG A 253 24.45 10.48 8.95
CA ARG A 253 23.54 11.13 7.98
C ARG A 253 22.07 10.97 8.36
N ILE A 254 21.68 9.82 8.89
CA ILE A 254 20.29 9.56 9.32
C ILE A 254 19.97 10.41 10.56
N LEU A 255 20.89 10.45 11.53
CA LEU A 255 20.73 11.25 12.74
C LEU A 255 20.63 12.73 12.40
N ASN A 256 21.51 13.25 11.55
CA ASN A 256 21.46 14.65 11.08
C ASN A 256 20.17 14.97 10.31
N LEU A 257 19.63 13.98 9.57
CA LEU A 257 18.34 14.15 8.91
C LEU A 257 17.21 14.26 9.94
N LEU A 258 17.14 13.32 10.89
CA LEU A 258 16.10 13.30 11.93
C LEU A 258 16.17 14.54 12.83
N ASP A 259 17.38 14.98 13.18
CA ASP A 259 17.63 16.21 13.93
C ASP A 259 17.01 17.43 13.23
N GLY A 260 17.20 17.55 11.91
CA GLY A 260 16.57 18.60 11.10
C GLY A 260 15.03 18.58 11.11
N TYR A 261 14.41 17.44 11.42
CA TYR A 261 12.94 17.31 11.55
C TYR A 261 12.45 17.52 12.98
N GLN A 262 13.30 17.47 14.00
CA GLN A 262 12.88 17.53 15.40
C GLN A 262 12.06 18.80 15.72
N SER A 263 12.43 19.93 15.12
CA SER A 263 11.73 21.21 15.33
C SER A 263 10.40 21.32 14.58
N ILE A 264 10.20 20.54 13.51
CA ILE A 264 9.03 20.62 12.62
C ILE A 264 8.02 19.51 12.93
N CYS A 265 8.50 18.32 13.23
CA CYS A 265 7.72 17.11 13.43
C CYS A 265 8.27 16.33 14.63
N PRO A 266 8.02 16.78 15.87
CA PRO A 266 8.57 16.12 17.05
C PRO A 266 7.95 14.74 17.30
N TYR A 267 6.75 14.49 16.77
CA TYR A 267 5.99 13.24 16.96
C TYR A 267 5.88 12.44 15.66
N ILE A 268 6.27 11.19 15.74
CA ILE A 268 6.23 10.19 14.67
C ILE A 268 5.50 8.95 15.17
N GLN A 269 4.98 8.12 14.27
CA GLN A 269 4.21 6.94 14.63
C GLN A 269 4.86 5.68 14.10
N LEU A 270 5.21 4.75 14.98
CA LEU A 270 5.56 3.40 14.56
C LEU A 270 4.28 2.59 14.37
N VAL A 271 4.01 2.21 13.13
CA VAL A 271 2.88 1.36 12.73
C VAL A 271 3.38 -0.07 12.57
N TYR A 272 2.92 -0.97 13.42
CA TYR A 272 3.25 -2.38 13.43
C TYR A 272 2.02 -3.22 13.01
N PRO A 273 1.94 -3.66 11.74
CA PRO A 273 0.83 -4.47 11.27
C PRO A 273 0.87 -5.87 11.90
N TRP A 274 -0.29 -6.45 12.23
CA TRP A 274 -0.31 -7.77 12.85
C TRP A 274 0.06 -8.90 11.87
N TYR A 275 -0.13 -8.70 10.56
CA TYR A 275 0.09 -9.74 9.55
C TYR A 275 0.59 -9.20 8.20
N GLY A 276 1.60 -9.88 7.65
CA GLY A 276 1.95 -9.89 6.21
C GLY A 276 2.39 -8.55 5.61
N SER A 277 2.71 -7.55 6.41
CA SER A 277 3.22 -6.26 5.96
C SER A 277 4.38 -5.83 6.84
N LEU A 278 5.33 -5.09 6.30
CA LEU A 278 6.46 -4.60 7.08
C LEU A 278 6.01 -3.48 8.03
N PRO A 279 6.55 -3.45 9.27
CA PRO A 279 6.40 -2.31 10.15
C PRO A 279 6.94 -1.04 9.51
N SER A 280 6.43 0.11 9.93
CA SER A 280 6.87 1.38 9.37
C SER A 280 6.74 2.55 10.32
N ILE A 281 7.65 3.50 10.20
CA ILE A 281 7.55 4.81 10.84
C ILE A 281 6.85 5.77 9.89
N GLU A 282 5.76 6.36 10.34
CA GLU A 282 5.04 7.42 9.64
C GLU A 282 5.42 8.77 10.25
N ILE A 283 5.90 9.67 9.39
CA ILE A 283 6.35 11.02 9.73
C ILE A 283 5.39 11.99 9.06
N LYS A 284 4.61 12.76 9.82
CA LYS A 284 3.68 13.75 9.29
C LYS A 284 4.39 15.11 9.17
N ILE A 285 4.84 15.45 7.98
CA ILE A 285 5.67 16.64 7.71
C ILE A 285 4.83 17.91 7.70
N ASP A 286 3.65 17.87 7.07
CA ASP A 286 2.73 19.02 7.02
C ASP A 286 1.28 18.53 7.08
N SER A 287 0.60 18.83 8.19
CA SER A 287 -0.80 18.44 8.42
C SER A 287 -1.79 19.24 7.57
N LYS A 288 -1.44 20.44 7.10
CA LYS A 288 -2.30 21.30 6.27
C LYS A 288 -2.32 20.84 4.82
N ILE A 289 -1.16 20.42 4.30
CA ILE A 289 -1.00 19.95 2.92
C ILE A 289 -1.13 18.42 2.83
N GLY A 290 -1.08 17.72 3.97
CA GLY A 290 -1.21 16.27 4.06
C GLY A 290 0.07 15.55 3.65
N TRP A 291 1.24 16.16 3.86
CA TRP A 291 2.51 15.54 3.54
C TRP A 291 2.93 14.59 4.64
N SER A 292 3.14 13.33 4.27
CA SER A 292 3.67 12.30 5.14
C SER A 292 4.79 11.53 4.45
N ALA A 293 5.86 11.23 5.18
CA ALA A 293 6.86 10.25 4.78
C ALA A 293 6.60 8.94 5.53
N ARG A 294 6.83 7.82 4.85
CA ARG A 294 6.74 6.48 5.44
C ARG A 294 8.06 5.76 5.26
N VAL A 295 8.62 5.28 6.35
CA VAL A 295 9.89 4.58 6.42
C VAL A 295 9.62 3.16 6.84
N GLN A 296 9.86 2.18 5.98
CA GLN A 296 9.65 0.77 6.33
C GLN A 296 10.84 0.23 7.11
N LEU A 297 10.54 -0.64 8.07
CA LEU A 297 11.50 -1.31 8.93
C LEU A 297 11.44 -2.82 8.71
N SER A 298 12.53 -3.51 8.99
CA SER A 298 12.46 -4.95 9.21
C SER A 298 11.69 -5.24 10.51
N HIS A 299 11.06 -6.41 10.59
CA HIS A 299 10.39 -6.85 11.83
C HIS A 299 11.34 -6.82 13.03
N ARG A 300 12.56 -7.36 12.85
CA ARG A 300 13.60 -7.35 13.89
C ARG A 300 13.91 -5.95 14.42
N LEU A 301 14.11 -4.96 13.54
CA LEU A 301 14.39 -3.58 13.97
C LEU A 301 13.20 -2.97 14.70
N ALA A 302 11.98 -3.23 14.22
CA ALA A 302 10.76 -2.72 14.83
C ALA A 302 10.51 -3.34 16.21
N ASP A 303 10.76 -4.64 16.39
CA ASP A 303 10.64 -5.33 17.67
C ASP A 303 11.60 -4.75 18.72
N GLU A 304 12.84 -4.48 18.32
CA GLU A 304 13.86 -3.88 19.19
C GLU A 304 13.51 -2.43 19.55
N LEU A 305 12.94 -1.67 18.61
CA LEU A 305 12.39 -0.34 18.88
C LEU A 305 11.20 -0.39 19.85
N ILE A 306 10.29 -1.35 19.71
CA ILE A 306 9.15 -1.54 20.63
C ILE A 306 9.64 -1.89 22.03
N LYS A 307 10.64 -2.76 22.16
CA LYS A 307 11.26 -3.08 23.46
C LYS A 307 11.86 -1.83 24.10
N TYR A 308 12.61 -1.04 23.32
CA TYR A 308 13.17 0.23 23.78
C TYR A 308 12.09 1.19 24.30
N ILE A 309 11.00 1.39 23.54
CA ILE A 309 9.88 2.26 23.94
C ILE A 309 9.25 1.77 25.26
N ARG A 310 9.02 0.46 25.41
CA ARG A 310 8.45 -0.11 26.63
C ARG A 310 9.36 0.10 27.85
N ASN A 311 10.67 -0.06 27.67
CA ASN A 311 11.64 0.15 28.75
C ASN A 311 11.66 1.62 29.21
N LEU A 312 11.52 2.58 28.28
CA LEU A 312 11.39 3.99 28.64
C LEU A 312 10.16 4.25 29.52
N THR A 313 9.02 3.64 29.19
CA THR A 313 7.78 3.81 29.97
C THR A 313 7.82 3.12 31.32
N ALA A 314 8.58 2.02 31.46
CA ALA A 314 8.70 1.29 32.72
C ALA A 314 9.62 2.00 33.73
N GLY A 315 10.65 2.70 33.26
CA GLY A 315 11.65 3.37 34.10
C GLY A 315 11.12 4.60 34.86
N ASP A 316 10.05 5.24 34.37
CA ASP A 316 9.51 6.47 34.96
C ASP A 316 8.67 6.23 36.23
N VAL A 317 8.22 4.98 36.45
CA VAL A 317 7.34 4.63 37.57
C VAL A 317 8.13 4.28 38.86
N GLY A 318 9.44 4.04 38.75
CA GLY A 318 10.26 3.50 39.85
C GLY A 318 11.01 4.51 40.71
N ASN A 319 10.97 5.81 40.41
CA ASN A 319 11.83 6.81 41.07
C ASN A 319 11.06 7.87 41.89
N VAL A 320 9.81 7.57 42.30
CA VAL A 320 9.13 8.35 43.34
C VAL A 320 9.68 7.89 44.69
N GLY A 321 10.68 8.64 45.15
CA GLY A 321 11.47 8.30 46.32
C GLY A 321 10.65 8.06 47.58
N HIS A 322 10.92 6.91 48.21
CA HIS A 322 10.87 6.78 49.66
C HIS A 322 12.07 7.55 50.22
N ARG A 323 12.00 8.89 50.21
CA ARG A 323 12.83 9.72 51.07
C ARG A 323 12.18 9.66 52.45
N ASP A 324 12.47 8.58 53.17
CA ASP A 324 12.18 8.55 54.59
C ASP A 324 13.01 9.61 55.28
N SER A 325 12.26 10.56 55.81
CA SER A 325 12.57 11.40 56.94
C SER A 325 13.42 10.66 57.97
N GLN A 326 14.72 10.92 57.99
CA GLN A 326 15.46 10.99 59.24
C GLN A 326 15.53 12.45 59.64
N GLN A 327 14.49 12.86 60.38
CA GLN A 327 14.63 13.83 61.45
C GLN A 327 14.92 13.05 62.73
N ASP A 328 15.84 13.62 63.50
CA ASP A 328 16.23 13.37 64.89
C ASP A 328 17.31 12.30 65.16
#